data_AF-A0A1G1II44-F1
#
_entry.id   AF-A0A1G1II44-F1
#
_cell.length_a   1.000
_cell.length_b   1.000
_cell.length_c   1.000
_cell.angle_alpha   90.00
_cell.angle_beta   90.00
_cell.angle_gamma   90.00
#
_symmetry.space_group_name_H-M   'P 1'
#
loop_
_entity.id
_entity.type
_entity.pdbx_description
1 polymer ?
#
loop_
_entity_poly.entity_id
_entity_poly.type
_entity_poly.pdbx_seq_one_letter_code
_entity_poly.pdbx_strand_id
1 'polypeptide(L)'
;MAGPAIEHVESRLSGVRCAICKTSTFMVDRRTLQSDGECKAMCKQCRYSFPVHTDMEFYQRTQPDIPYLMKTIPCPKCEKHGVDLDFRIVLSVREAYYFVTCRACLHQFPEKSSLETFE
;
A
#
# COMPACT_ATOMS: atom_id res chain seq x y z
N MET A 1 -10.41 -11.27 -11.25
CA MET A 1 -9.42 -10.25 -11.67
C MET A 1 -8.13 -10.60 -10.98
N ALA A 2 -7.00 -10.70 -11.70
CA ALA A 2 -5.73 -11.10 -11.11
C ALA A 2 -5.17 -9.93 -10.29
N GLY A 3 -4.96 -10.12 -8.99
CA GLY A 3 -4.28 -9.13 -8.14
C GLY A 3 -2.87 -8.80 -8.67
N PRO A 4 -2.28 -7.67 -8.24
CA PRO A 4 -0.94 -7.29 -8.64
C PRO A 4 0.06 -8.42 -8.37
N ALA A 5 0.96 -8.67 -9.32
CA ALA A 5 1.97 -9.72 -9.18
C ALA A 5 2.80 -9.48 -7.90
N ILE A 6 3.05 -10.53 -7.13
CA ILE A 6 3.73 -10.43 -5.82
C ILE A 6 5.09 -9.74 -5.92
N GLU A 7 5.81 -9.96 -7.01
CA GLU A 7 7.09 -9.30 -7.30
C GLU A 7 6.94 -7.78 -7.41
N HIS A 8 5.82 -7.31 -7.97
CA HIS A 8 5.51 -5.88 -8.03
C HIS A 8 5.27 -5.31 -6.63
N VAL A 9 4.50 -6.02 -5.79
CA VAL A 9 4.25 -5.63 -4.39
C VAL A 9 5.57 -5.55 -3.62
N GLU A 10 6.42 -6.57 -3.69
CA GLU A 10 7.73 -6.60 -3.01
C GLU A 10 8.63 -5.44 -3.44
N SER A 11 8.71 -5.17 -4.75
CA SER A 11 9.46 -4.02 -5.26
C SER A 11 8.95 -2.71 -4.68
N ARG A 12 7.62 -2.54 -4.63
CA ARG A 12 6.98 -1.33 -4.15
C ARG A 12 7.13 -1.13 -2.65
N LEU A 13 7.10 -2.20 -1.83
CA LEU A 13 7.32 -2.14 -0.39
C LEU A 13 8.65 -1.50 0.02
N SER A 14 9.67 -1.53 -0.86
CA SER A 14 10.96 -0.88 -0.61
C SER A 14 10.87 0.65 -0.50
N GLY A 15 9.74 1.26 -0.90
CA GLY A 15 9.48 2.69 -0.78
C GLY A 15 9.12 3.15 0.64
N VAL A 16 8.86 2.23 1.58
CA VAL A 16 8.54 2.56 2.98
C VAL A 16 9.55 1.97 3.95
N ARG A 17 9.53 2.41 5.21
CA ARG A 17 10.42 1.91 6.27
C ARG A 17 9.65 1.07 7.27
N CYS A 18 10.28 0.02 7.76
CA CYS A 18 9.70 -0.86 8.77
C CYS A 18 9.38 -0.06 10.03
N ALA A 19 8.18 -0.23 10.59
CA ALA A 19 7.77 0.46 11.81
C ALA A 19 8.70 0.15 13.01
N ILE A 20 9.33 -1.04 13.04
CA ILE A 20 10.17 -1.51 14.15
C ILE A 20 11.64 -1.14 13.97
N CYS A 21 12.31 -1.69 12.96
CA CYS A 21 13.76 -1.54 12.77
C CYS A 21 14.15 -0.45 11.76
N LYS A 22 13.18 0.26 11.19
CA LYS A 22 13.35 1.38 10.23
C LYS A 22 14.09 1.04 8.93
N THR A 23 14.40 -0.23 8.65
CA THR A 23 14.90 -0.69 7.35
C THR A 23 13.78 -0.82 6.31
N SER A 24 14.09 -0.75 5.02
CA SER A 24 13.12 -0.86 3.92
C SER A 24 13.15 -2.21 3.19
N THR A 25 13.71 -3.25 3.82
CA THR A 25 13.82 -4.58 3.19
C THR A 25 12.69 -5.49 3.66
N PHE A 26 11.78 -5.80 2.74
CA PHE A 26 10.62 -6.65 2.98
C PHE A 26 10.60 -7.86 2.04
N MET A 27 9.79 -8.86 2.41
CA MET A 27 9.47 -10.04 1.61
C MET A 27 7.99 -10.33 1.76
N VAL A 28 7.31 -10.68 0.68
CA VAL A 28 5.92 -11.17 0.76
C VAL A 28 5.93 -12.67 1.02
N ASP A 29 5.20 -13.12 2.03
CA ASP A 29 5.06 -14.54 2.31
C ASP A 29 4.01 -15.17 1.38
N ARG A 30 4.49 -15.77 0.29
CA ARG A 30 3.63 -16.38 -0.75
C ARG A 30 2.70 -17.47 -0.21
N ARG A 31 3.02 -18.06 0.94
CA ARG A 31 2.17 -19.07 1.62
C ARG A 31 0.89 -18.47 2.20
N THR A 32 0.89 -17.16 2.45
CA THR A 32 -0.27 -16.42 2.96
C THR A 32 -1.10 -15.78 1.84
N LEU A 33 -0.73 -16.00 0.57
CA LEU A 33 -1.46 -15.45 -0.56
C LEU A 33 -2.83 -16.11 -0.67
N GLN A 34 -3.88 -15.32 -0.50
CA GLN A 34 -5.26 -15.73 -0.64
C GLN A 34 -5.74 -15.53 -2.08
N SER A 35 -6.88 -16.14 -2.43
CA SER A 35 -7.46 -16.12 -3.78
C SER A 35 -7.87 -14.72 -4.26
N ASP A 36 -8.15 -13.82 -3.33
CA ASP A 36 -8.46 -12.40 -3.51
C ASP A 36 -7.21 -11.50 -3.56
N GLY A 37 -6.03 -12.09 -3.38
CA GLY A 37 -4.73 -11.42 -3.46
C GLY A 37 -4.23 -10.85 -2.14
N GLU A 38 -5.04 -10.89 -1.08
CA GLU A 38 -4.59 -10.56 0.26
C GLU A 38 -3.42 -11.46 0.68
N CYS A 39 -2.40 -10.87 1.28
CA CYS A 39 -1.23 -11.61 1.75
C CYS A 39 -0.59 -10.91 2.95
N LYS A 40 0.44 -11.53 3.53
CA LYS A 40 1.28 -10.93 4.56
C LYS A 40 2.66 -10.68 3.99
N ALA A 41 3.24 -9.56 4.38
CA ALA A 41 4.65 -9.28 4.16
C ALA A 41 5.39 -9.31 5.50
N MET A 42 6.69 -9.55 5.43
CA MET A 42 7.59 -9.57 6.57
C MET A 42 8.86 -8.76 6.31
N CYS A 43 9.34 -8.07 7.33
CA CYS A 43 10.65 -7.44 7.28
C CYS A 43 11.75 -8.51 7.34
N LYS A 44 12.70 -8.49 6.40
CA LYS A 44 13.79 -9.48 6.38
C LYS A 44 14.74 -9.35 7.58
N GLN A 45 14.84 -8.15 8.16
CA GLN A 45 15.76 -7.85 9.27
C GLN A 45 15.20 -8.25 10.64
N CYS A 46 14.04 -7.72 11.02
CA CYS A 46 13.45 -7.98 12.35
C CYS A 46 12.35 -9.07 12.34
N ARG A 47 12.03 -9.64 11.17
CA ARG A 47 10.95 -10.63 10.97
C ARG A 47 9.56 -10.15 11.39
N TYR A 48 9.37 -8.84 11.50
CA TYR A 48 8.06 -8.24 11.78
C TYR A 48 7.14 -8.43 10.57
N SER A 49 5.97 -9.03 10.81
CA SER A 49 4.98 -9.33 9.77
C SER A 49 3.78 -8.39 9.84
N PHE A 50 3.25 -8.02 8.68
CA PHE A 50 2.11 -7.10 8.53
C PHE A 50 1.23 -7.50 7.35
N PRO A 51 -0.08 -7.16 7.37
CA PRO A 51 -0.98 -7.46 6.27
C PRO A 51 -0.75 -6.53 5.07
N VAL A 52 -0.95 -7.10 3.88
CA VAL A 52 -0.96 -6.44 2.58
C VAL A 52 -2.30 -6.72 1.93
N HIS A 53 -3.06 -5.65 1.70
CA HIS A 53 -4.38 -5.72 1.12
C HIS A 53 -4.30 -5.29 -0.35
N THR A 54 -4.71 -6.17 -1.27
CA THR A 54 -4.67 -5.89 -2.71
C THR A 54 -6.06 -5.77 -3.34
N ASP A 55 -7.13 -6.19 -2.65
CA ASP A 55 -8.50 -5.98 -3.12
C ASP A 55 -8.96 -4.52 -2.85
N MET A 56 -8.48 -3.62 -3.70
CA MET A 56 -8.81 -2.20 -3.59
C MET A 56 -10.21 -1.88 -4.11
N GLU A 57 -10.84 -2.77 -4.87
CA GLU A 57 -12.21 -2.57 -5.34
C GLU A 57 -13.20 -2.74 -4.18
N PHE A 58 -13.08 -3.84 -3.43
CA PHE A 58 -13.90 -4.04 -2.24
C PHE A 58 -13.67 -2.93 -1.20
N TYR A 59 -12.41 -2.54 -1.00
CA TYR A 59 -12.06 -1.48 -0.06
C TYR A 59 -12.68 -0.12 -0.44
N GLN A 60 -12.59 0.29 -1.70
CA GLN A 60 -13.16 1.57 -2.16
C GLN A 60 -14.69 1.57 -2.12
N ARG A 61 -15.35 0.41 -2.28
CA ARG A 61 -16.81 0.29 -2.12
C ARG A 61 -17.25 0.42 -0.67
N THR A 62 -16.47 -0.11 0.26
CA THR A 62 -16.79 -0.08 1.70
C THR A 62 -16.38 1.22 2.38
N GLN A 63 -15.44 1.97 1.79
CA GLN A 63 -15.01 3.28 2.28
C GLN A 63 -15.24 4.38 1.23
N PRO A 64 -16.42 5.01 1.22
CA PRO A 64 -16.80 5.96 0.17
C PRO A 64 -15.92 7.23 0.13
N ASP A 65 -15.24 7.57 1.22
CA ASP A 65 -14.32 8.71 1.29
C ASP A 65 -13.00 8.49 0.53
N ILE A 66 -12.55 7.23 0.44
CA ILE A 66 -11.26 6.87 -0.18
C ILE A 66 -11.20 7.33 -1.65
N PRO A 67 -12.18 7.04 -2.53
CA PRO A 67 -12.20 7.53 -3.90
C PRO A 67 -12.09 9.06 -4.04
N TYR A 68 -12.68 9.82 -3.10
CA TYR A 68 -12.56 11.28 -3.09
C TYR A 68 -11.17 11.71 -2.65
N LEU A 69 -10.61 11.09 -1.61
CA LEU A 69 -9.23 11.33 -1.18
C LEU A 69 -8.22 11.03 -2.29
N MET A 70 -8.37 9.93 -3.03
CA MET A 70 -7.46 9.58 -4.13
C MET A 70 -7.41 10.68 -5.22
N LYS A 71 -8.49 11.45 -5.40
CA LYS A 71 -8.51 12.58 -6.34
C LYS A 71 -7.75 13.81 -5.84
N THR A 72 -7.57 13.95 -4.52
CA THR A 72 -6.93 15.12 -3.91
C THR A 72 -5.45 14.93 -3.62
N ILE A 73 -4.93 13.69 -3.66
CA ILE A 73 -3.50 13.43 -3.43
C ILE A 73 -2.66 14.06 -4.56
N PRO A 74 -1.71 14.96 -4.24
CA PRO A 74 -0.80 15.53 -5.23
C PRO A 74 0.34 14.56 -5.55
N CYS A 75 0.73 14.50 -6.82
CA CYS A 75 1.89 13.72 -7.23
C CYS A 75 3.19 14.47 -6.92
N PRO A 76 4.17 13.86 -6.22
CA PRO A 76 5.44 14.52 -5.90
C PRO A 76 6.33 14.78 -7.13
N LYS A 77 6.02 14.18 -8.29
CA LYS A 77 6.81 14.31 -9.52
C LYS A 77 6.27 15.36 -10.49
N CYS A 78 4.95 15.46 -10.63
CA CYS A 78 4.33 16.34 -11.63
C CYS A 78 3.33 17.34 -11.03
N GLU A 79 3.14 17.32 -9.71
CA GLU A 79 2.31 18.26 -8.92
C GLU A 79 0.82 18.27 -9.30
N LYS A 80 0.41 17.42 -10.24
CA LYS A 80 -1.00 17.17 -10.57
C LYS A 80 -1.64 16.33 -9.49
N HIS A 81 -2.94 16.54 -9.31
CA HIS A 81 -3.76 15.82 -8.35
C HIS A 81 -4.41 14.61 -9.02
N GLY A 82 -4.63 13.56 -8.23
CA GLY A 82 -5.33 12.37 -8.67
C GLY A 82 -4.41 11.18 -8.87
N VAL A 83 -4.64 10.17 -8.05
CA VAL A 83 -3.91 8.91 -8.06
C VAL A 83 -4.88 7.74 -8.15
N ASP A 84 -4.35 6.61 -8.56
CA ASP A 84 -5.01 5.31 -8.49
C ASP A 84 -4.43 4.51 -7.33
N LEU A 85 -5.28 3.78 -6.59
CA LEU A 85 -4.86 3.00 -5.43
C LEU A 85 -4.57 1.57 -5.87
N ASP A 86 -3.28 1.19 -5.89
CA ASP A 86 -2.85 -0.13 -6.34
C ASP A 86 -3.07 -1.17 -5.23
N PHE A 87 -2.59 -0.87 -4.01
CA PHE A 87 -2.73 -1.70 -2.82
C PHE A 87 -2.47 -0.88 -1.56
N ARG A 88 -2.80 -1.43 -0.38
CA ARG A 88 -2.47 -0.81 0.91
C ARG A 88 -1.80 -1.79 1.85
N ILE A 89 -1.05 -1.24 2.80
CA ILE A 89 -0.47 -2.02 3.90
C ILE A 89 -0.77 -1.35 5.23
N VAL A 90 -0.87 -2.16 6.28
CA VAL A 90 -0.99 -1.68 7.66
C VAL A 90 0.29 -2.09 8.39
N LEU A 91 1.30 -1.21 8.36
CA LEU A 91 2.62 -1.43 8.97
C LEU A 91 2.58 -1.41 10.50
N SER A 92 1.64 -0.67 11.08
CA SER A 92 1.34 -0.70 12.50
C SER A 92 -0.08 -0.16 12.74
N VAL A 93 -0.56 -0.25 13.98
CA VAL A 93 -1.83 0.37 14.40
C VAL A 93 -1.88 1.89 14.27
N ARG A 94 -0.80 2.56 13.85
CA ARG A 94 -0.78 4.02 13.59
C ARG A 94 -0.15 4.37 12.24
N GLU A 95 0.23 3.36 11.47
CA GLU A 95 0.96 3.54 10.23
C GLU A 95 0.39 2.61 9.18
N ALA A 96 -0.45 3.16 8.33
CA ALA A 96 -0.85 2.54 7.08
C ALA A 96 -0.33 3.36 5.90
N TYR A 97 -0.05 2.67 4.81
CA TYR A 97 0.44 3.29 3.58
C TYR A 97 -0.39 2.82 2.39
N TYR A 98 -0.77 3.79 1.57
CA TYR A 98 -1.38 3.60 0.27
C TYR A 98 -0.28 3.57 -0.79
N PHE A 99 -0.19 2.49 -1.54
CA PHE A 99 0.67 2.44 -2.70
C PHE A 99 -0.15 2.90 -3.89
N VAL A 100 0.20 4.07 -4.39
CA VAL A 100 -0.58 4.76 -5.40
C VAL A 100 0.22 4.99 -6.67
N THR A 101 -0.49 5.15 -7.77
CA THR A 101 0.05 5.50 -9.08
C THR A 101 -0.60 6.78 -9.59
N CYS A 102 0.20 7.80 -9.91
CA CYS A 102 -0.31 9.05 -10.44
C CYS A 102 -1.01 8.84 -11.80
N ARG A 103 -2.25 9.33 -11.95
CA ARG A 103 -2.99 9.20 -13.21
C ARG A 103 -2.41 10.02 -14.35
N ALA A 104 -1.68 11.10 -14.04
CA ALA A 104 -1.17 12.02 -15.05
C ALA A 104 0.22 11.66 -15.57
N CYS A 105 1.10 11.12 -14.73
CA CYS A 105 2.49 10.81 -15.12
C CYS A 105 2.91 9.36 -14.84
N LEU A 106 1.98 8.52 -14.34
CA LEU A 106 2.19 7.12 -14.00
C LEU A 106 3.31 6.89 -12.97
N HIS A 107 3.68 7.94 -12.24
CA HIS A 107 4.67 7.83 -11.18
C HIS A 107 4.08 7.10 -9.98
N GLN A 108 4.78 6.06 -9.55
CA GLN A 108 4.43 5.19 -8.44
C GLN A 108 5.11 5.68 -7.17
N PHE A 109 4.35 5.94 -6.11
CA PHE A 109 4.89 6.37 -4.82
C PHE A 109 4.00 5.89 -3.66
N PRO A 110 4.58 5.63 -2.47
CA PRO A 110 3.80 5.38 -1.27
C PRO A 110 3.30 6.70 -0.69
N GLU A 111 2.05 6.72 -0.26
CA GLU A 111 1.43 7.82 0.47
C GLU A 111 1.02 7.33 1.86
N LYS A 112 1.22 8.15 2.89
CA LYS A 112 0.81 7.76 4.25
C LYS A 112 -0.71 7.92 4.37
N SER A 113 -1.38 6.89 4.88
CA SER A 113 -2.82 6.95 5.13
C SER A 113 -3.10 7.94 6.26
N SER A 114 -3.81 9.02 5.94
CA SER A 114 -4.25 10.03 6.90
C SER A 114 -5.59 9.69 7.57
N LEU A 115 -6.32 8.71 7.04
CA LEU A 115 -7.68 8.36 7.48
C LEU A 115 -7.70 7.29 8.57
N GLU A 116 -6.64 6.49 8.69
CA GLU A 116 -6.52 5.45 9.71
C GLU A 116 -5.91 6.03 10.99
N THR A 117 -6.59 7.01 11.59
CA THR A 117 -6.35 7.39 12.98
C THR A 117 -7.09 6.39 13.86
N PHE A 118 -6.38 5.39 14.35
CA PHE A 118 -6.88 4.50 15.38
C PHE A 118 -6.87 5.28 16.71
N GLU A 119 -8.03 5.84 17.09
CA GLU A 119 -8.29 6.38 18.43
C GLU A 119 -8.38 5.28 19.50
#